data_AF-A0A7L2VGG9-F1
#
_entry.id   AF-A0A7L2VGG9-F1
#
_cell.length_a   1.000
_cell.length_b   1.000
_cell.length_c   1.000
_cell.angle_alpha   90.00
_cell.angle_beta   90.00
_cell.angle_gamma   90.00
#
_symmetry.space_group_name_H-M   'P 1'
#
loop_
_entity.id
_entity.type
_entity.pdbx_description
1 polymer ?
#
loop_
_entity_poly.entity_id
_entity_poly.type
_entity_poly.pdbx_seq_one_letter_code
_entity_poly.pdbx_strand_id
1 'polypeptide(L)'
;LDLSNCSLQSLPPGLAEATNAIILDLTENPLMPFPCGSFLGFTQLQLLAVPLALECPGGSSAWEKVTTHRSSRLCHDQRNPCNSSRELAWPCPENAACAPDGPGLIQCLCNSPFHGYKCLREGTFSVLLFSGILGAVTLSLSLLLWGTQRRKAKTS
;
A
#
# COMPACT_ATOMS: atom_id res chain seq x y z
N LEU A 1 -11.99 10.58 13.70
CA LEU A 1 -13.07 9.70 13.25
C LEU A 1 -13.55 8.92 14.47
N ASP A 2 -14.78 9.18 14.89
CA ASP A 2 -15.38 8.49 16.04
C ASP A 2 -16.33 7.42 15.51
N LEU A 3 -16.04 6.17 15.84
CA LEU A 3 -16.85 4.99 15.54
C LEU A 3 -17.17 4.24 16.83
N SER A 4 -17.12 4.91 17.98
CA SER A 4 -17.47 4.32 19.25
C SER A 4 -18.95 3.89 19.28
N ASN A 5 -19.24 2.80 20.00
CA ASN A 5 -20.60 2.30 20.24
C ASN A 5 -21.48 2.16 18.96
N CYS A 6 -20.88 1.66 17.89
CA CYS A 6 -21.54 1.46 16.60
C CYS A 6 -21.97 0.00 16.37
N SER A 7 -21.90 -0.85 17.41
CA SER A 7 -22.17 -2.29 17.34
C SER A 7 -21.34 -3.05 16.29
N LEU A 8 -20.11 -2.58 16.02
CA LEU A 8 -19.22 -3.15 15.02
C LEU A 8 -18.60 -4.46 15.51
N GLN A 9 -18.72 -5.52 14.72
CA GLN A 9 -18.06 -6.81 14.97
C GLN A 9 -16.70 -6.92 14.24
N SER A 10 -16.53 -6.13 13.18
CA SER A 10 -15.31 -6.01 12.40
C SER A 10 -15.12 -4.55 11.96
N LEU A 11 -13.93 -4.20 11.47
CA LEU A 11 -13.70 -2.88 10.87
C LEU A 11 -14.60 -2.71 9.64
N PRO A 12 -15.19 -1.51 9.43
CA PRO A 12 -16.05 -1.28 8.28
C PRO A 12 -15.23 -1.28 6.97
N PRO A 13 -15.79 -1.77 5.85
CA PRO A 13 -15.05 -1.87 4.58
C PRO A 13 -14.50 -0.53 4.09
N GLY A 14 -15.23 0.57 4.31
CA GLY A 14 -14.83 1.92 3.92
C GLY A 14 -13.79 2.57 4.85
N LEU A 15 -13.34 1.90 5.92
CA LEU A 15 -12.36 2.48 6.84
C LEU A 15 -11.04 2.82 6.13
N ALA A 16 -10.67 2.06 5.09
CA ALA A 16 -9.47 2.30 4.30
C ALA A 16 -9.46 3.66 3.58
N GLU A 17 -10.60 4.34 3.45
CA GLU A 17 -10.67 5.69 2.88
C GLU A 17 -10.28 6.77 3.91
N ALA A 18 -10.19 6.42 5.19
CA ALA A 18 -9.92 7.34 6.30
C ALA A 18 -8.45 7.33 6.75
N THR A 19 -7.48 6.98 5.90
CA THR A 19 -6.05 6.87 6.24
C THR A 19 -5.43 8.17 6.77
N ASN A 20 -6.01 9.32 6.44
CA ASN A 20 -5.61 10.63 6.96
C ASN A 20 -6.14 10.93 8.39
N ALA A 21 -6.84 9.98 9.02
CA ALA A 21 -7.32 10.16 10.38
C ALA A 21 -6.13 10.31 11.35
N ILE A 22 -6.20 11.35 12.17
CA ILE A 22 -5.24 11.61 13.26
C ILE A 22 -5.72 10.95 14.56
N ILE A 23 -7.03 10.95 14.78
CA ILE A 23 -7.70 10.33 15.93
C ILE A 23 -8.73 9.35 15.41
N LEU A 24 -8.70 8.11 15.93
CA LEU A 24 -9.66 7.07 15.61
C LEU A 24 -10.15 6.41 16.90
N ASP A 25 -11.46 6.45 17.12
CA ASP A 25 -12.10 5.81 18.27
C ASP A 25 -12.95 4.62 17.81
N LEU A 26 -12.60 3.43 18.29
CA LEU A 26 -13.29 2.16 18.02
C LEU A 26 -13.87 1.55 19.31
N THR A 27 -13.88 2.31 20.40
CA THR A 27 -14.29 1.81 21.73
C THR A 27 -15.76 1.42 21.77
N GLU A 28 -16.16 0.66 22.80
CA GLU A 28 -17.56 0.23 22.98
C GLU A 28 -18.13 -0.60 21.81
N ASN A 29 -17.26 -1.26 21.04
CA ASN A 29 -17.66 -2.20 19.99
C ASN A 29 -17.22 -3.64 20.30
N PRO A 30 -18.02 -4.66 19.95
CA PRO A 30 -17.66 -6.08 20.10
C PRO A 30 -16.69 -6.55 18.99
N LEU A 31 -15.59 -5.82 18.78
CA LEU A 31 -14.64 -6.08 17.71
C LEU A 31 -13.83 -7.35 17.98
N MET A 32 -13.67 -8.18 16.95
CA MET A 32 -12.70 -9.28 16.94
C MET A 32 -11.25 -8.75 16.77
N PRO A 33 -10.23 -9.55 17.13
CA PRO A 33 -8.83 -9.21 16.87
C PRO A 33 -8.60 -8.81 15.41
N PHE A 34 -7.86 -7.73 15.22
CA PHE A 34 -7.60 -7.18 13.90
C PHE A 34 -6.69 -8.10 13.09
N PRO A 35 -7.06 -8.47 11.85
CA PRO A 35 -6.14 -9.09 10.91
C PRO A 35 -4.88 -8.25 10.68
N CYS A 36 -3.76 -8.89 10.34
CA CYS A 36 -2.55 -8.18 9.92
C CYS A 36 -2.87 -7.25 8.73
N GLY A 37 -2.39 -6.00 8.77
CA GLY A 37 -2.63 -5.03 7.70
C GLY A 37 -3.98 -4.31 7.76
N SER A 38 -4.81 -4.53 8.79
CA SER A 38 -6.10 -3.84 8.97
C SER A 38 -6.02 -2.30 8.99
N PHE A 39 -4.84 -1.77 9.32
CA PHE A 39 -4.55 -0.34 9.42
C PHE A 39 -3.49 0.08 8.39
N LEU A 40 -3.42 -0.61 7.25
CA LEU A 40 -2.54 -0.24 6.14
C LEU A 40 -2.85 1.19 5.68
N GLY A 41 -1.80 1.99 5.48
CA GLY A 41 -1.90 3.40 5.08
C GLY A 41 -2.21 4.39 6.20
N PHE A 42 -2.60 3.95 7.40
CA PHE A 42 -2.82 4.83 8.56
C PHE A 42 -1.49 5.30 9.17
N THR A 43 -0.86 6.27 8.52
CA THR A 43 0.48 6.77 8.88
C THR A 43 0.47 8.00 9.78
N GLN A 44 -0.71 8.55 10.06
CA GLN A 44 -0.89 9.83 10.78
C GLN A 44 -1.58 9.69 12.13
N LEU A 45 -1.81 8.45 12.61
CA LEU A 45 -2.54 8.23 13.86
C LEU A 45 -1.72 8.72 15.07
N GLN A 46 -2.24 9.73 15.75
CA GLN A 46 -1.74 10.19 17.05
C GLN A 46 -2.49 9.54 18.21
N LEU A 47 -3.76 9.21 18.01
CA LEU A 47 -4.56 8.51 19.02
C LEU A 47 -5.44 7.46 18.36
N LEU A 48 -5.27 6.21 18.78
CA LEU A 48 -6.16 5.12 18.47
C LEU A 48 -6.72 4.53 19.78
N ALA A 49 -8.03 4.62 19.95
CA ALA A 49 -8.73 4.02 21.07
C ALA A 49 -9.43 2.73 20.61
N VAL A 50 -9.14 1.62 21.28
CA VAL A 50 -9.71 0.30 20.98
C VAL A 50 -10.31 -0.32 22.25
N PRO A 51 -11.25 -1.28 22.12
CA PRO A 51 -11.73 -2.08 23.25
C PRO A 51 -10.57 -2.70 24.03
N LEU A 52 -10.67 -2.74 25.36
CA LEU A 52 -9.58 -3.20 26.25
C LEU A 52 -9.05 -4.60 25.94
N ALA A 53 -9.91 -5.50 25.41
CA ALA A 53 -9.53 -6.85 25.03
C ALA A 53 -8.60 -6.92 23.80
N LEU A 54 -8.50 -5.85 23.01
CA LEU A 54 -7.72 -5.80 21.79
C LEU A 54 -6.38 -5.09 22.01
N GLU A 55 -5.32 -5.65 21.45
CA GLU A 55 -4.00 -5.01 21.42
C GLU A 55 -3.97 -3.85 20.40
N CYS A 56 -3.07 -2.89 20.66
CA CYS A 56 -2.78 -1.85 19.68
C CYS A 56 -2.25 -2.49 18.37
N PRO A 57 -2.71 -2.05 17.19
CA PRO A 57 -2.16 -2.50 15.91
C PRO A 57 -0.65 -2.26 15.86
N GLY A 58 0.09 -3.23 15.33
CA GLY A 58 1.57 -3.21 15.34
C GLY A 58 2.21 -3.52 16.70
N GLY A 59 1.40 -3.82 17.73
CA GLY A 59 1.85 -4.07 19.09
C GLY A 59 2.27 -2.79 19.82
N SER A 60 2.67 -2.92 21.08
CA SER A 60 3.07 -1.78 21.92
C SER A 60 4.32 -1.04 21.40
N SER A 61 5.17 -1.70 20.61
CA SER A 61 6.36 -1.11 20.01
C SER A 61 6.06 -0.11 18.89
N ALA A 62 4.88 -0.18 18.28
CA ALA A 62 4.46 0.72 17.19
C ALA A 62 4.00 2.10 17.70
N TRP A 63 3.92 2.30 19.02
CA TRP A 63 3.38 3.49 19.66
C TRP A 63 4.37 4.03 20.68
N GLU A 64 4.36 5.34 20.90
CA GLU A 64 5.18 5.98 21.93
C GLU A 64 4.70 5.58 23.31
N LYS A 65 3.36 5.52 23.48
CA LYS A 65 2.75 5.23 24.77
C LYS A 65 1.45 4.47 24.59
N VAL A 66 1.34 3.33 25.27
CA VAL A 66 0.07 2.60 25.39
C VAL A 66 -0.43 2.74 26.82
N THR A 67 -1.67 3.21 26.98
CA THR A 67 -2.33 3.36 28.27
C THR A 67 -3.68 2.67 28.27
N THR A 68 -4.18 2.36 29.47
CA THR A 68 -5.55 1.88 29.65
C THR A 68 -6.37 2.99 30.30
N HIS A 69 -7.57 3.22 29.79
CA HIS A 69 -8.52 4.16 30.37
C HIS A 69 -9.90 3.51 30.42
N ARG A 70 -10.44 3.31 31.63
CA ARG A 70 -11.70 2.59 31.86
C ARG A 70 -11.68 1.20 31.21
N SER A 71 -12.52 0.98 30.20
CA SER A 71 -12.68 -0.26 29.42
C SER A 71 -12.04 -0.16 28.03
N SER A 72 -11.10 0.77 27.85
CA SER A 72 -10.47 1.06 26.56
C SER A 72 -8.95 1.05 26.68
N ARG A 73 -8.30 0.63 25.61
CA ARG A 73 -6.86 0.77 25.42
C ARG A 73 -6.60 1.93 24.46
N LEU A 74 -5.72 2.82 24.87
CA LEU A 74 -5.35 4.03 24.14
C LEU A 74 -3.91 3.89 23.66
N CYS A 75 -3.73 3.94 22.35
CA CYS A 75 -2.45 3.89 21.67
C CYS A 75 -2.11 5.32 21.23
N HIS A 76 -1.10 5.92 21.86
CA HIS A 76 -0.70 7.30 21.64
C HIS A 76 0.58 7.37 20.81
N ASP A 77 0.56 8.32 19.88
CA ASP A 77 1.66 8.73 19.02
C ASP A 77 2.35 7.57 18.32
N GLN A 78 1.90 7.29 17.09
CA GLN A 78 2.50 6.25 16.26
C GLN A 78 4.00 6.54 16.03
N ARG A 79 4.83 5.55 16.30
CA ARG A 79 6.27 5.61 16.00
C ARG A 79 6.51 5.32 14.53
N ASN A 80 7.49 6.01 13.95
CA ASN A 80 7.97 5.68 12.62
C ASN A 80 8.83 4.40 12.69
N PRO A 81 8.38 3.26 12.12
CA PRO A 81 9.15 2.02 12.14
C PRO A 81 10.49 2.15 11.42
N CYS A 82 10.63 3.03 10.42
CA CYS A 82 11.90 3.23 9.70
C CYS A 82 13.00 3.90 10.55
N ASN A 83 12.66 4.50 11.70
CA ASN A 83 13.61 5.19 12.57
C ASN A 83 14.36 4.25 13.53
N SER A 84 13.97 2.97 13.65
CA SER A 84 14.65 2.09 14.61
C SER A 84 16.04 1.67 14.10
N SER A 85 17.05 2.00 14.89
CA SER A 85 18.48 1.75 14.64
C SER A 85 18.94 0.30 14.88
N ARG A 86 18.02 -0.67 15.05
CA ARG A 86 18.39 -2.09 15.13
C ARG A 86 18.72 -2.62 13.75
N GLU A 87 19.98 -2.42 13.38
CA GLU A 87 20.88 -3.29 12.61
C GLU A 87 20.29 -4.57 12.02
N LEU A 88 19.38 -4.45 11.06
CA LEU A 88 19.32 -5.30 9.89
C LEU A 88 18.70 -4.44 8.81
N ALA A 89 19.42 -4.28 7.70
CA ALA A 89 18.96 -3.60 6.50
C ALA A 89 17.46 -3.84 6.32
N TRP A 90 16.64 -2.80 6.49
CA TRP A 90 15.25 -2.85 6.05
C TRP A 90 15.27 -3.45 4.65
N PRO A 91 14.44 -4.46 4.32
CA PRO A 91 14.60 -5.30 3.14
C PRO A 91 14.24 -4.55 1.84
N CYS A 92 14.36 -3.22 1.84
CA CYS A 92 14.20 -2.42 0.66
C CYS A 92 15.32 -2.73 -0.32
N PRO A 93 14.99 -2.92 -1.61
CA PRO A 93 15.98 -3.13 -2.64
C PRO A 93 16.85 -1.89 -2.81
N GLU A 94 17.93 -2.02 -3.57
CA GLU A 94 18.73 -0.89 -4.01
C GLU A 94 17.82 0.18 -4.67
N ASN A 95 18.13 1.46 -4.44
CA ASN A 95 17.35 2.61 -4.91
C ASN A 95 15.93 2.72 -4.32
N ALA A 96 15.64 2.05 -3.20
CA ALA A 96 14.42 2.27 -2.44
C ALA A 96 14.70 2.81 -1.03
N ALA A 97 13.78 3.63 -0.52
CA ALA A 97 13.78 4.11 0.84
C ALA A 97 12.63 3.48 1.64
N CYS A 98 12.89 3.22 2.93
CA CYS A 98 11.86 2.83 3.87
C CYS A 98 10.87 3.99 4.08
N ALA A 99 9.59 3.68 4.03
CA ALA A 99 8.51 4.58 4.41
C ALA A 99 7.51 3.85 5.33
N PRO A 100 6.86 4.56 6.27
CA PRO A 100 5.80 3.96 7.09
C PRO A 100 4.58 3.62 6.23
N ASP A 101 3.85 2.56 6.61
CA ASP A 101 2.61 2.14 5.92
C ASP A 101 1.49 1.75 6.91
N GLY A 102 1.53 2.28 8.13
CA GLY A 102 0.59 1.95 9.20
C GLY A 102 1.29 1.61 10.52
N PRO A 103 0.55 1.37 11.61
CA PRO A 103 1.14 1.07 12.91
C PRO A 103 1.97 -0.22 12.84
N GLY A 104 3.29 -0.08 12.99
CA GLY A 104 4.24 -1.21 12.88
C GLY A 104 4.42 -1.77 11.46
N LEU A 105 3.93 -1.08 10.42
CA LEU A 105 4.03 -1.50 9.02
C LEU A 105 4.99 -0.59 8.26
N ILE A 106 5.75 -1.19 7.35
CA ILE A 106 6.69 -0.51 6.46
C ILE A 106 6.39 -0.84 5.00
N GLN A 107 6.73 0.10 4.12
CA GLN A 107 6.78 -0.09 2.67
C GLN A 107 8.10 0.45 2.12
N CYS A 108 8.49 -0.02 0.95
CA CYS A 108 9.69 0.43 0.26
C CYS A 108 9.28 1.24 -0.97
N LEU A 109 9.58 2.53 -0.95
CA LEU A 109 9.29 3.44 -2.05
C LEU A 109 10.54 3.66 -2.88
N CYS A 110 10.43 3.58 -4.20
CA CYS A 110 11.56 3.87 -5.07
C CYS A 110 11.96 5.34 -4.93
N ASN A 111 13.26 5.59 -4.80
CA ASN A 111 13.80 6.93 -4.90
C ASN A 111 13.64 7.42 -6.35
N SER A 112 13.27 8.67 -6.54
CA SER A 112 13.29 9.26 -7.88
C SER A 112 14.73 9.24 -8.44
N PRO A 113 14.97 8.87 -9.72
CA PRO A 113 14.00 8.60 -10.81
C PRO A 113 13.62 7.12 -11.02
N PHE A 114 13.89 6.25 -10.05
CA PHE A 114 13.69 4.82 -10.17
C PHE A 114 12.21 4.40 -10.01
N HIS A 115 11.81 3.33 -10.69
CA HIS A 115 10.46 2.79 -10.61
C HIS A 115 10.42 1.27 -10.85
N GLY A 116 9.23 0.69 -10.64
CA GLY A 116 8.95 -0.74 -10.76
C GLY A 116 9.13 -1.50 -9.44
N TYR A 117 8.66 -2.75 -9.40
CA TYR A 117 8.60 -3.56 -8.17
C TYR A 117 9.97 -3.86 -7.50
N LYS A 118 11.08 -3.59 -8.19
CA LYS A 118 12.46 -3.72 -7.69
C LYS A 118 13.24 -2.40 -7.67
N CYS A 119 12.66 -1.28 -8.10
CA CYS A 119 13.34 0.01 -8.23
C CYS A 119 14.63 -0.02 -9.09
N LEU A 120 14.69 -0.90 -10.09
CA LEU A 120 15.84 -1.03 -11.00
C LEU A 120 15.66 -0.32 -12.34
N ARG A 121 14.46 0.18 -12.64
CA ARG A 121 14.18 0.87 -13.90
C ARG A 121 14.30 2.37 -13.70
N GLU A 122 15.07 3.02 -14.55
CA GLU A 122 15.28 4.47 -14.55
C GLU A 122 14.73 5.07 -15.85
N GLY A 123 14.24 6.31 -15.77
CA GLY A 123 13.67 7.03 -16.91
C GLY A 123 12.19 6.72 -17.17
N THR A 124 11.68 7.16 -18.31
CA THR A 124 10.29 6.94 -18.72
C THR A 124 10.22 5.88 -19.82
N PHE A 125 9.16 5.07 -19.81
CA PHE A 125 8.90 4.17 -20.91
C PHE A 125 8.57 4.97 -22.18
N SER A 126 9.40 4.85 -23.23
CA SER A 126 9.17 5.58 -24.49
C SER A 126 8.06 4.94 -25.31
N VAL A 127 6.83 5.36 -25.02
CA VAL A 127 5.60 4.88 -25.69
C VAL A 127 5.70 5.05 -27.20
N LEU A 128 6.25 6.19 -27.67
CA LEU A 128 6.38 6.48 -29.11
C LEU A 128 7.26 5.46 -29.84
N LEU A 129 8.39 5.08 -29.24
CA LEU A 129 9.30 4.08 -29.80
C LEU A 129 8.63 2.71 -29.86
N PHE A 130 7.99 2.31 -28.77
CA PHE A 130 7.30 1.02 -28.69
C PHE A 130 6.14 0.92 -29.68
N SER A 131 5.22 1.90 -29.66
CA SER A 131 4.06 1.94 -30.54
C SER A 131 4.46 2.11 -32.01
N GLY A 132 5.52 2.88 -32.30
CA GLY A 132 6.04 3.07 -33.64
C GLY A 132 6.58 1.76 -34.24
N ILE A 133 7.42 1.03 -33.49
CA ILE A 133 7.94 -0.27 -33.93
C ILE A 133 6.80 -1.27 -34.12
N LEU A 134 5.90 -1.37 -33.14
CA LEU A 134 4.76 -2.29 -33.20
C LEU A 134 3.89 -1.99 -34.43
N GLY A 135 3.52 -0.73 -34.63
CA GLY A 135 2.70 -0.30 -35.77
C GLY A 135 3.38 -0.58 -37.12
N ALA A 136 4.67 -0.30 -37.25
CA ALA A 136 5.42 -0.55 -38.49
C ALA A 136 5.50 -2.05 -38.82
N VAL A 137 5.74 -2.89 -37.83
CA VAL A 137 5.77 -4.36 -37.98
C VAL A 137 4.38 -4.85 -38.40
N THR A 138 3.32 -4.42 -37.72
CA THR A 138 1.94 -4.80 -38.06
C THR A 138 1.59 -4.40 -39.49
N LEU A 139 1.84 -3.15 -39.89
CA LEU A 139 1.57 -2.67 -41.25
C LEU A 139 2.34 -3.48 -42.30
N SER A 140 3.61 -3.78 -42.05
CA SER A 140 4.45 -4.57 -42.94
C SER A 140 3.90 -5.99 -43.13
N LEU A 141 3.54 -6.66 -42.02
CA LEU A 141 2.90 -7.97 -42.05
C LEU A 141 1.55 -7.94 -42.77
N SER A 142 0.70 -6.94 -42.51
CA SER A 142 -0.58 -6.78 -43.19
C SER A 142 -0.40 -6.61 -44.71
N LEU A 143 0.58 -5.81 -45.15
CA LEU A 143 0.88 -5.63 -46.57
C LEU A 143 1.42 -6.91 -47.23
N LEU A 144 2.30 -7.64 -46.55
CA LEU A 144 2.82 -8.93 -47.02
C LEU A 144 1.71 -9.98 -47.16
N LEU A 145 0.86 -10.10 -46.13
CA LEU A 145 -0.28 -11.00 -46.14
C LEU A 145 -1.27 -10.61 -47.25
N TRP A 146 -1.58 -9.33 -47.40
CA TRP A 146 -2.42 -8.83 -48.47
C TRP A 146 -1.86 -9.15 -49.86
N GLY A 147 -0.57 -8.92 -50.08
CA GLY A 147 0.09 -9.17 -51.35
C GLY A 147 0.11 -10.66 -51.72
N THR A 148 0.39 -11.53 -50.76
CA THR A 148 0.42 -12.99 -50.97
C THR A 148 -0.98 -13.59 -51.13
N GLN A 149 -1.96 -13.16 -50.35
CA GLN A 149 -3.37 -13.56 -50.47
C GLN A 149 -3.99 -13.09 -51.80
N ARG A 150 -3.78 -11.83 -52.20
CA ARG A 150 -4.26 -11.33 -53.51
C ARG A 150 -3.59 -12.02 -54.70
N ARG A 151 -2.31 -12.37 -54.59
CA ARG A 151 -1.63 -13.12 -55.66
C ARG A 151 -2.22 -14.53 -55.79
N LYS A 152 -2.53 -15.21 -54.69
CA LYS A 152 -3.20 -16.52 -54.71
C LYS A 152 -4.59 -16.47 -55.35
N ALA A 153 -5.35 -15.39 -55.15
CA ALA A 153 -6.68 -15.23 -55.74
C ALA A 153 -6.67 -14.96 -57.26
N LYS A 154 -5.53 -14.57 -57.85
CA LYS A 154 -5.40 -14.30 -59.30
C LYS A 154 -4.91 -15.50 -60.13
N THR A 155 -4.52 -16.59 -59.48
CA THR A 155 -3.95 -17.78 -60.13
C THR A 155 -4.88 -19.00 -60.08
N SER A 156 -6.16 -18.80 -59.72
CA SER A 156 -7.25 -19.78 -59.79
C SER A 156 -8.34 -19.27 -60.73
#